data_AF-W2TNV5-F1
#
_entry.id   AF-W2TNV5-F1
#
_cell.length_a   1.000
_cell.length_b   1.000
_cell.length_c   1.000
_cell.angle_alpha   90.00
_cell.angle_beta   90.00
_cell.angle_gamma   90.00
#
_symmetry.space_group_name_H-M   'P 1'
#
loop_
_entity.id
_entity.type
_entity.pdbx_description
1 polymer ?
#
loop_
_entity_poly.entity_id
_entity_poly.type
_entity_poly.pdbx_seq_one_letter_code
_entity_poly.pdbx_strand_id
1 'polypeptide(L)'
;MFKPMVVAEMTKIKVRDLRGKKKEELMKLTQDQKSELASLRVAKVTGGAPAKLSKIRIVTKNVARIQTVIRQTQKQELRKLYAKSKRKPLDLRKKKTRAIRRLLTAHEKCQKSAKQKAKEHAFPMRLFAVKA
;
A
#
# COMPACT_ATOMS: atom_id res chain seq x y z
N MET A 1 38.85 -4.41 23.25
CA MET A 1 39.16 -4.30 21.80
C MET A 1 38.74 -5.61 21.14
N PHE A 2 37.49 -5.71 20.67
CA PHE A 2 37.02 -6.83 19.85
C PHE A 2 35.99 -6.27 18.87
N LYS A 3 36.48 -5.88 17.69
CA LYS A 3 35.64 -5.48 16.56
C LYS A 3 35.07 -6.78 16.01
N PRO A 4 33.75 -7.02 16.04
CA PRO A 4 33.20 -8.19 15.38
C PRO A 4 33.54 -8.08 13.90
N MET A 5 34.19 -9.11 13.35
CA MET A 5 34.34 -9.29 11.91
C MET A 5 32.95 -9.19 11.31
N VAL A 6 32.67 -8.06 10.66
CA VAL A 6 31.51 -7.93 9.80
C VAL A 6 31.84 -8.79 8.59
N VAL A 7 31.56 -10.09 8.70
CA VAL A 7 31.24 -10.89 7.53
C VAL A 7 30.12 -10.12 6.87
N ALA A 8 30.37 -9.60 5.67
CA ALA A 8 29.34 -8.98 4.87
C ALA A 8 28.32 -10.06 4.49
N GLU A 9 27.46 -10.44 5.44
CA GLU A 9 26.27 -11.20 5.16
C GLU A 9 25.51 -10.39 4.10
N MET A 10 25.17 -11.02 2.98
CA MET A 10 24.31 -10.37 1.99
C MET A 10 22.93 -10.22 2.62
N THR A 11 22.78 -9.10 3.32
CA THR A 11 21.74 -8.89 4.30
C THR A 11 20.43 -8.56 3.62
N LYS A 12 19.35 -8.94 4.29
CA LYS A 12 17.98 -8.55 3.97
C LYS A 12 17.91 -7.02 3.80
N ILE A 13 17.63 -6.54 2.58
CA ILE A 13 17.42 -5.12 2.33
C ILE A 13 16.23 -4.62 3.17
N LYS A 14 16.47 -3.60 4.01
CA LYS A 14 15.44 -2.99 4.85
C LYS A 14 14.70 -1.92 4.07
N VAL A 15 13.38 -1.90 4.22
CA VAL A 15 12.49 -0.98 3.46
C VAL A 15 12.74 0.48 3.83
N ARG A 16 13.10 0.76 5.08
CA ARG A 16 13.42 2.11 5.55
C ARG A 16 14.56 2.75 4.75
N ASP A 17 15.55 1.96 4.33
CA ASP A 17 16.72 2.43 3.58
C ASP A 17 16.40 2.65 2.08
N LEU A 18 15.26 2.16 1.61
CA LEU A 18 14.79 2.34 0.23
C LEU A 18 13.87 3.56 0.09
N ARG A 19 13.20 3.96 1.17
CA ARG A 19 12.33 5.14 1.18
C ARG A 19 13.22 6.38 1.23
N GLY A 20 13.08 7.27 0.25
CA GLY A 20 13.90 8.48 0.10
C GLY A 20 14.92 8.41 -1.04
N LYS A 21 15.23 7.22 -1.54
CA LYS A 21 16.05 7.05 -2.75
C LYS A 21 15.28 7.45 -4.01
N LYS A 22 16.01 7.94 -5.02
CA LYS A 22 15.42 8.30 -6.31
C LYS A 22 14.96 7.05 -7.07
N LYS A 23 13.97 7.20 -7.95
CA LYS A 23 13.41 6.10 -8.75
C LYS A 23 14.50 5.41 -9.60
N GLU A 24 15.43 6.17 -10.16
CA GLU A 24 16.53 5.65 -10.98
C GLU A 24 17.46 4.72 -10.20
N GLU A 25 17.82 5.10 -8.97
CA GLU A 25 18.64 4.28 -8.07
C GLU A 25 17.93 2.97 -7.72
N LEU A 26 16.63 3.03 -7.44
CA LEU A 26 15.83 1.83 -7.15
C LEU A 26 15.71 0.90 -8.37
N MET A 27 15.66 1.46 -9.59
CA MET A 27 15.63 0.69 -10.83
C MET A 27 16.96 -0.02 -11.09
N LYS A 28 18.10 0.67 -10.88
CA LYS A 28 19.43 0.07 -10.96
C LYS A 28 19.59 -1.08 -9.95
N LEU A 29 19.25 -0.83 -8.68
CA LEU A 29 19.29 -1.85 -7.62
C LEU A 29 18.40 -3.06 -7.93
N THR A 30 17.25 -2.85 -8.58
CA THR A 30 16.36 -3.94 -9.02
C THR A 30 17.02 -4.78 -10.11
N GLN A 31 17.75 -4.16 -11.04
CA GLN A 31 18.44 -4.87 -12.11
C GLN A 31 19.59 -5.71 -11.56
N ASP A 32 20.38 -5.16 -10.63
CA ASP A 32 21.50 -5.87 -9.98
C ASP A 32 21.00 -7.09 -9.18
N GLN A 33 19.90 -6.95 -8.45
CA GLN A 33 19.31 -8.08 -7.71
C GLN A 33 18.69 -9.14 -8.65
N LYS A 34 18.23 -8.74 -9.85
CA LYS A 34 17.72 -9.69 -10.86
C LYS A 34 18.84 -10.46 -11.55
N SER A 35 19.95 -9.82 -11.88
CA SER A 35 21.12 -10.50 -12.46
C SER A 35 21.70 -11.51 -11.47
N GLU A 36 21.86 -11.12 -10.20
CA GLU A 36 22.29 -12.02 -9.12
C GLU A 36 21.35 -13.24 -8.99
N LEU A 37 20.03 -13.00 -9.02
CA LEU A 37 19.03 -14.07 -8.97
C LEU A 37 19.10 -15.01 -10.17
N ALA A 38 19.41 -14.50 -11.37
CA ALA A 38 19.61 -15.33 -12.56
C ALA A 38 20.83 -16.24 -12.40
N SER A 39 21.96 -15.69 -11.94
CA SER A 39 23.18 -16.47 -11.66
C SER A 39 22.93 -17.56 -10.60
N LEU A 40 22.19 -17.25 -9.53
CA LEU A 40 21.84 -18.23 -8.50
C LEU A 40 20.89 -19.33 -9.01
N ARG A 41 20.04 -19.04 -9.99
CA ARG A 41 19.17 -20.05 -10.61
C ARG A 41 19.95 -21.01 -11.49
N VAL A 42 20.95 -20.54 -12.25
CA VAL A 42 21.86 -21.41 -13.00
C VAL A 42 22.62 -22.31 -12.05
N ALA A 43 23.19 -21.74 -10.97
CA ALA A 43 23.90 -22.50 -9.95
C ALA A 43 23.02 -23.56 -9.25
N LYS A 44 21.71 -23.33 -9.15
CA LYS A 44 20.76 -24.33 -8.64
C LYS A 44 20.66 -25.55 -9.55
N VAL A 45 20.66 -25.35 -10.87
CA VAL A 45 20.57 -26.45 -11.85
C VAL A 45 21.86 -27.26 -11.86
N THR A 46 23.01 -26.61 -11.76
CA THR A 46 24.33 -27.27 -11.77
C THR A 46 24.72 -27.90 -10.42
N GLY A 47 23.81 -28.03 -9.46
CA GLY A 47 24.10 -28.63 -8.15
C GLY A 47 25.04 -27.81 -7.25
N GLY A 48 24.95 -26.48 -7.28
CA GLY A 48 25.83 -25.60 -6.51
C GLY A 48 25.70 -25.73 -4.98
N ALA A 49 26.72 -25.23 -4.27
CA ALA A 49 26.83 -25.33 -2.81
C ALA A 49 25.58 -24.81 -2.05
N PRO A 50 25.14 -25.49 -0.97
CA PRO A 50 23.90 -25.18 -0.26
C PRO A 50 23.88 -23.75 0.29
N ALA A 51 25.02 -23.23 0.77
CA ALA A 51 25.15 -21.86 1.25
C ALA A 51 24.84 -20.80 0.16
N LYS A 52 25.15 -21.08 -1.11
CA LYS A 52 24.78 -20.21 -2.23
C LYS A 52 23.28 -20.31 -2.54
N LEU A 53 22.70 -21.51 -2.48
CA LEU A 53 21.28 -21.74 -2.77
C LEU A 53 20.35 -21.10 -1.74
N SER A 54 20.75 -21.06 -0.46
CA SER A 54 19.98 -20.38 0.60
C SER A 54 19.77 -18.89 0.32
N LYS A 55 20.62 -18.26 -0.49
CA LYS A 55 20.50 -16.84 -0.88
C LYS A 55 19.32 -16.57 -1.80
N ILE A 56 18.82 -17.56 -2.55
CA ILE A 56 17.71 -17.39 -3.51
C ILE A 56 16.48 -16.79 -2.82
N ARG A 57 16.14 -17.27 -1.61
CA ARG A 57 14.99 -16.78 -0.83
C ARG A 57 15.18 -15.32 -0.38
N ILE A 58 16.41 -14.91 -0.11
CA ILE A 58 16.72 -13.55 0.35
C ILE A 58 16.61 -12.58 -0.84
N VAL A 59 17.26 -12.90 -1.96
CA VAL A 59 17.28 -12.08 -3.18
C VAL A 59 15.89 -11.94 -3.79
N THR A 60 15.10 -13.03 -3.88
CA THR A 60 13.69 -12.97 -4.33
C THR A 60 12.86 -11.99 -3.51
N LYS A 61 12.99 -12.05 -2.17
CA LYS A 61 12.28 -11.12 -1.28
C LYS A 61 12.84 -9.70 -1.37
N ASN A 62 14.13 -9.51 -1.64
CA ASN A 62 14.72 -8.20 -1.86
C ASN A 62 14.13 -7.52 -3.12
N VAL A 63 14.07 -8.21 -4.26
CA VAL A 63 13.44 -7.72 -5.49
C VAL A 63 11.99 -7.30 -5.24
N ALA A 64 11.22 -8.16 -4.54
CA ALA A 64 9.83 -7.86 -4.23
C ALA A 64 9.67 -6.61 -3.34
N ARG A 65 10.56 -6.42 -2.34
CA ARG A 65 10.54 -5.22 -1.49
C ARG A 65 10.84 -3.95 -2.28
N ILE A 66 11.85 -3.95 -3.15
CA ILE A 66 12.21 -2.78 -3.96
C ILE A 66 11.06 -2.39 -4.89
N GLN A 67 10.50 -3.37 -5.63
CA GLN A 67 9.35 -3.12 -6.51
C GLN A 67 8.12 -2.62 -5.74
N THR A 68 7.90 -3.12 -4.52
CA THR A 68 6.82 -2.64 -3.65
C THR A 68 6.99 -1.16 -3.31
N VAL A 69 8.20 -0.72 -2.97
CA VAL A 69 8.49 0.70 -2.67
C VAL A 69 8.28 1.57 -3.91
N ILE A 70 8.79 1.16 -5.08
CA ILE A 70 8.56 1.87 -6.35
C ILE A 70 7.05 2.00 -6.63
N ARG A 71 6.28 0.94 -6.41
CA ARG A 71 4.83 0.97 -6.65
C ARG A 71 4.09 1.84 -5.63
N GLN A 72 4.56 1.87 -4.37
CA GLN A 72 4.01 2.73 -3.32
C GLN A 72 4.18 4.21 -3.68
N THR A 73 5.39 4.64 -4.08
CA THR A 73 5.67 6.04 -4.43
C THR A 73 4.88 6.47 -5.66
N GLN A 74 4.88 5.67 -6.73
CA GLN A 74 4.08 5.93 -7.93
C GLN A 74 2.59 6.09 -7.60
N LYS A 75 2.03 5.17 -6.78
CA LYS A 75 0.61 5.25 -6.41
C LYS A 75 0.32 6.45 -5.52
N GLN A 76 1.26 6.88 -4.69
CA GLN A 76 1.12 8.09 -3.86
C GLN A 76 1.12 9.36 -4.72
N GLU A 77 2.02 9.47 -5.69
CA GLU A 77 2.06 10.57 -6.66
C GLU A 77 0.77 10.64 -7.50
N LEU A 78 0.30 9.50 -8.02
CA LEU A 78 -0.98 9.42 -8.74
C LEU A 78 -2.17 9.85 -7.87
N ARG A 79 -2.17 9.51 -6.57
CA ARG A 79 -3.22 9.97 -5.64
C ARG A 79 -3.19 11.47 -5.43
N LYS A 80 -2.00 12.09 -5.40
CA LYS A 80 -1.84 13.55 -5.30
C LYS A 80 -2.37 14.23 -6.58
N LEU A 81 -1.97 13.73 -7.74
CA LEU A 81 -2.40 14.23 -9.05
C LEU A 81 -3.93 14.21 -9.20
N TYR A 82 -4.57 13.08 -8.87
CA TYR A 82 -6.02 12.89 -8.96
C TYR A 82 -6.76 13.18 -7.65
N ALA A 83 -6.20 13.99 -6.73
CA ALA A 83 -6.83 14.25 -5.44
C ALA A 83 -8.17 14.97 -5.59
N LYS A 84 -8.21 16.03 -6.40
CA LYS A 84 -9.38 16.90 -6.62
C LYS A 84 -10.18 16.57 -7.90
N SER A 85 -9.74 15.60 -8.69
CA SER A 85 -10.45 15.25 -9.91
C SER A 85 -11.78 14.55 -9.59
N LYS A 86 -12.86 14.95 -10.30
CA LYS A 86 -14.18 14.30 -10.21
C LYS A 86 -14.12 12.83 -10.65
N ARG A 87 -13.33 12.54 -11.69
CA ARG A 87 -13.17 11.20 -12.27
C ARG A 87 -11.77 10.67 -11.97
N LYS A 88 -11.70 9.65 -11.11
CA LYS A 88 -10.45 8.95 -10.79
C LYS A 88 -10.39 7.60 -11.52
N PRO A 89 -9.19 7.13 -11.91
CA PRO A 89 -8.98 5.77 -12.38
C PRO A 89 -9.50 4.72 -11.38
N LEU A 90 -9.97 3.58 -11.87
CA LEU A 90 -10.59 2.52 -11.05
C LEU A 90 -9.66 2.04 -9.92
N ASP A 91 -8.36 1.96 -10.17
CA ASP A 91 -7.33 1.51 -9.21
C ASP A 91 -7.13 2.41 -7.99
N LEU A 92 -7.54 3.68 -8.10
CA LEU A 92 -7.43 4.68 -7.04
C LEU A 92 -8.75 4.87 -6.27
N ARG A 93 -9.86 4.34 -6.79
CA ARG A 93 -11.15 4.41 -6.10
C ARG A 93 -11.12 3.57 -4.83
N LYS A 94 -11.93 3.98 -3.83
CA LYS A 94 -12.09 3.18 -2.60
C LYS A 94 -12.67 1.82 -2.97
N LYS A 95 -12.03 0.73 -2.54
CA LYS A 95 -12.55 -0.63 -2.72
C LYS A 95 -13.71 -0.86 -1.76
N LYS A 96 -14.94 -0.72 -2.26
CA LYS A 96 -16.20 -1.01 -1.56
C LYS A 96 -17.01 -2.02 -2.36
N THR A 97 -17.99 -2.66 -1.73
CA THR A 97 -18.93 -3.55 -2.42
C THR A 97 -19.75 -2.78 -3.46
N ARG A 98 -20.28 -3.48 -4.47
CA ARG A 98 -21.15 -2.87 -5.51
C ARG A 98 -22.39 -2.22 -4.90
N ALA A 99 -23.02 -2.87 -3.92
CA ALA A 99 -24.19 -2.36 -3.22
C ALA A 99 -23.89 -1.01 -2.54
N ILE A 100 -22.80 -0.92 -1.77
CA ILE A 100 -22.42 0.34 -1.08
C ILE A 100 -22.09 1.46 -2.06
N ARG A 101 -21.51 1.14 -3.24
CA ARG A 101 -21.21 2.15 -4.27
C ARG A 101 -22.46 2.74 -4.94
N ARG A 102 -23.56 1.99 -4.98
CA ARG A 102 -24.84 2.42 -5.58
C ARG A 102 -25.80 3.07 -4.59
N LEU A 103 -25.51 2.94 -3.30
CA LEU A 103 -26.29 3.55 -2.24
C LEU A 103 -26.24 5.08 -2.33
N LEU A 104 -27.35 5.73 -1.96
CA LEU A 104 -27.42 7.17 -1.77
C LEU A 104 -26.36 7.66 -0.77
N THR A 105 -25.83 8.85 -1.01
CA THR A 105 -24.94 9.55 -0.09
C THR A 105 -25.66 9.91 1.20
N ALA A 106 -24.90 10.11 2.29
CA ALA A 106 -25.48 10.50 3.58
C ALA A 106 -26.26 11.82 3.49
N HIS A 107 -25.78 12.76 2.66
CA HIS A 107 -26.47 14.01 2.38
C HIS A 107 -27.83 13.78 1.70
N GLU A 108 -27.86 13.00 0.61
CA GLU A 108 -29.11 12.66 -0.09
C GLU A 108 -30.10 11.93 0.83
N LYS A 109 -29.62 11.01 1.67
CA LYS A 109 -30.48 10.32 2.65
C LYS A 109 -31.05 11.24 3.73
N CYS A 110 -30.33 12.29 4.08
CA CYS A 110 -30.75 13.27 5.09
C CYS A 110 -31.58 14.42 4.49
N GLN A 111 -31.79 14.45 3.16
CA GLN A 111 -32.63 15.47 2.57
C GLN A 111 -34.08 15.28 3.02
N LYS A 112 -34.63 16.35 3.59
CA LYS A 112 -36.00 16.45 4.05
C LYS A 112 -36.66 17.61 3.34
N SER A 113 -37.95 17.48 3.04
CA SER A 113 -38.72 18.57 2.46
C SER A 113 -38.78 19.77 3.43
N ALA A 114 -38.99 20.98 2.90
CA ALA A 114 -39.14 22.18 3.72
C ALA A 114 -40.26 22.01 4.77
N LYS A 115 -41.37 21.38 4.37
CA LYS A 115 -42.50 21.04 5.25
C LYS A 115 -42.09 20.09 6.38
N GLN A 116 -41.33 19.05 6.09
CA GLN A 116 -40.86 18.11 7.11
C GLN A 116 -39.89 18.79 8.10
N LYS A 117 -38.96 19.60 7.60
CA LYS A 117 -38.04 20.37 8.45
C LYS A 117 -38.80 21.29 9.41
N ALA A 118 -39.76 22.06 8.90
CA ALA A 118 -40.59 22.93 9.73
C ALA A 118 -41.33 22.16 10.82
N LYS A 119 -41.91 20.99 10.48
CA LYS A 119 -42.58 20.11 11.46
C LYS A 119 -41.64 19.59 12.53
N GLU A 120 -40.45 19.12 12.16
CA GLU A 120 -39.45 18.60 13.09
C GLU A 120 -38.87 19.70 14.01
N HIS A 121 -38.71 20.92 13.50
CA HIS A 121 -38.33 22.08 14.31
C HIS A 121 -39.42 22.48 15.30
N ALA A 122 -40.69 22.45 14.86
CA ALA A 122 -41.82 22.77 15.72
C ALA A 122 -42.03 21.72 16.82
N PHE A 123 -41.84 20.43 16.50
CA PHE A 123 -42.13 19.32 17.41
C PHE A 123 -40.95 18.34 17.50
N PRO A 124 -39.86 18.71 18.21
CA PRO A 124 -38.76 17.79 18.46
C PRO A 124 -39.22 16.69 19.43
N MET A 125 -38.76 15.45 19.24
CA MET A 125 -38.97 14.40 20.23
C MET A 125 -38.27 14.77 21.53
N ARG A 126 -39.05 14.94 22.59
CA ARG A 126 -38.55 15.25 23.93
C ARG A 126 -38.47 13.96 24.73
N LEU A 127 -37.43 13.80 25.53
CA LEU A 127 -37.35 12.72 26.50
C LEU A 127 -38.17 13.12 27.73
N PHE A 128 -39.14 12.30 28.12
CA PHE A 128 -39.94 12.48 29.33
C PHE A 128 -40.23 11.13 29.97
N ALA A 129 -40.54 11.15 31.26
CA ALA A 129 -40.99 9.99 32.01
C ALA A 129 -42.29 10.33 32.75
N VAL A 130 -43.13 9.33 32.98
CA VAL A 130 -44.36 9.47 33.76
C VAL A 130 -44.10 8.88 35.14
N LYS A 131 -44.52 9.60 36.18
CA LYS A 131 -44.43 9.12 37.56
C LYS A 131 -45.37 7.91 37.73
N ALA A 132 -44.91 6.88 38.45
CA ALA A 132 -45.77 5.77 38.86
C ALA A 132 -46.87 6.25 39.81
#